data_AF-A0AAD6A7R1-F1
#
_entry.id   AF-A0AAD6A7R1-F1
#
_cell.length_a   1.000
_cell.length_b   1.000
_cell.length_c   1.000
_cell.angle_alpha   90.00
_cell.angle_beta   90.00
_cell.angle_gamma   90.00
#
_symmetry.space_group_name_H-M   'P 1'
#
loop_
_entity.id
_entity.type
_entity.pdbx_description
1 polymer ?
#
loop_
_entity_poly.entity_id
_entity_poly.type
_entity_poly.pdbx_seq_one_letter_code
_entity_poly.pdbx_strand_id
1 'polypeptide(L)'
;MGLMKILICFCSDSDLIDSGEKPFGCDLCEKTFSQQSSLMQHQRTHSSERPFSCSCCEKTFNNNNSLKLHLRVHSGEKPYRKAFSQGSHLRTHLSHVHAGGKQFICDRCGKRYSDKRNLTLHKCGYA
;
A
#
# COMPACT_ATOMS: atom_id res chain seq x y z
N MET A 1 28.95 -28.10 6.84
CA MET A 1 29.00 -26.64 6.58
C MET A 1 28.89 -26.47 5.07
N GLY A 2 27.65 -26.42 4.57
CA GLY A 2 27.36 -26.49 3.14
C GLY A 2 27.67 -25.18 2.44
N LEU A 3 28.59 -25.23 1.49
CA LEU A 3 29.00 -24.13 0.63
C LEU A 3 27.78 -23.50 -0.03
N MET A 4 27.47 -22.24 0.32
CA MET A 4 26.52 -21.44 -0.44
C MET A 4 27.18 -21.15 -1.79
N LYS A 5 26.70 -21.82 -2.85
CA LYS A 5 27.10 -21.55 -4.23
C LYS A 5 26.63 -20.15 -4.58
N ILE A 6 27.50 -19.16 -4.39
CA ILE A 6 27.33 -17.83 -4.95
C ILE A 6 27.61 -17.99 -6.45
N LEU A 7 26.57 -18.07 -7.28
CA LEU A 7 26.73 -17.87 -8.72
C LEU A 7 27.05 -16.38 -8.94
N ILE A 8 28.32 -16.02 -8.84
CA ILE A 8 28.84 -14.80 -9.48
C ILE A 8 29.27 -15.26 -10.87
N CYS A 9 28.40 -15.12 -11.86
CA CYS A 9 28.78 -15.37 -13.25
C CYS A 9 29.65 -14.18 -13.70
N PHE A 10 30.97 -14.36 -13.72
CA PHE A 10 31.89 -13.45 -14.42
C PHE A 10 31.92 -13.87 -15.89
N CYS A 11 31.13 -13.21 -16.74
CA CYS A 11 31.38 -13.20 -18.17
C CYS A 11 31.35 -11.76 -18.67
N SER A 12 32.50 -11.31 -19.14
CA SER A 12 32.69 -10.12 -19.95
C SER A 12 32.01 -10.32 -21.31
N ASP A 13 31.27 -9.30 -21.76
CA ASP A 13 31.04 -8.85 -23.15
C ASP A 13 29.58 -8.42 -23.38
N SER A 14 29.48 -7.29 -24.09
CA SER A 14 28.38 -6.33 -24.15
C SER A 14 27.01 -6.85 -24.61
N ASP A 15 26.00 -6.06 -24.19
CA ASP A 15 24.61 -5.97 -24.69
C ASP A 15 23.56 -6.94 -24.12
N LEU A 16 23.04 -6.65 -22.91
CA LEU A 16 21.60 -6.44 -22.72
C LEU A 16 21.30 -5.71 -21.39
N ILE A 17 20.58 -4.61 -21.49
CA ILE A 17 19.99 -3.88 -20.36
C ILE A 17 18.87 -4.74 -19.75
N ASP A 18 19.07 -5.22 -18.52
CA ASP A 18 18.01 -5.32 -17.52
C ASP A 18 18.62 -5.10 -16.13
N SER A 19 18.45 -3.89 -15.56
CA SER A 19 18.87 -3.56 -14.19
C SER A 19 17.98 -4.22 -13.13
N GLY A 20 17.63 -5.49 -13.33
CA GLY A 20 16.66 -6.27 -12.59
C GLY A 20 17.22 -7.55 -11.98
N GLU A 21 18.55 -7.69 -11.87
CA GLU A 21 19.16 -8.90 -11.34
C GLU A 21 18.61 -9.22 -9.94
N LYS A 22 17.93 -10.37 -9.85
CA LYS A 22 17.41 -10.96 -8.62
C LYS A 22 18.21 -12.21 -8.28
N PRO A 23 19.43 -12.07 -7.75
CA PRO A 23 20.37 -13.19 -7.61
C PRO A 23 19.94 -14.21 -6.55
N PHE A 24 18.93 -13.91 -5.74
CA PHE A 24 18.47 -14.78 -4.65
C PHE A 24 17.21 -15.55 -5.05
N GLY A 25 17.39 -16.77 -5.54
CA GLY A 25 16.30 -17.71 -5.87
C GLY A 25 15.81 -18.52 -4.67
N CYS A 26 14.55 -18.92 -4.69
CA CYS A 26 14.00 -19.89 -3.74
C CYS A 26 14.17 -21.32 -4.26
N ASP A 27 14.64 -22.24 -3.42
CA ASP A 27 14.81 -23.64 -3.82
C ASP A 27 13.49 -24.43 -3.86
N LEU A 28 12.43 -23.89 -3.25
CA LEU A 28 11.11 -24.54 -3.14
C LEU A 28 10.11 -24.03 -4.18
N CYS A 29 10.41 -22.91 -4.86
CA CYS A 29 9.59 -22.37 -5.94
C CYS A 29 10.41 -21.42 -6.83
N GLU A 30 9.92 -21.11 -8.03
CA GLU A 30 10.66 -20.31 -9.02
C GLU A 30 10.75 -18.81 -8.71
N LYS A 31 10.47 -18.39 -7.47
CA LYS A 31 10.53 -16.97 -7.08
C LYS A 31 11.96 -16.52 -6.83
N THR A 32 12.31 -15.39 -7.41
CA THR A 32 13.60 -14.71 -7.22
C THR A 32 13.43 -13.36 -6.53
N PHE A 33 14.45 -12.97 -5.77
CA PHE A 33 14.47 -11.75 -4.97
C PHE A 33 15.77 -10.98 -5.19
N SER A 34 15.69 -9.65 -5.10
CA SER A 34 16.86 -8.76 -5.21
C SER A 34 17.67 -8.68 -3.92
N GLN A 35 17.13 -9.14 -2.79
CA GLN A 35 17.77 -9.10 -1.48
C GLN A 35 17.66 -10.46 -0.79
N GLN A 36 18.75 -10.90 -0.14
CA GLN A 36 18.79 -12.13 0.63
C GLN A 36 17.77 -12.12 1.79
N SER A 37 17.60 -10.98 2.46
CA SER A 37 16.61 -10.79 3.54
C SER A 37 15.18 -11.08 3.08
N SER A 38 14.84 -10.68 1.85
CA SER A 38 13.55 -10.94 1.22
C SER A 38 13.35 -12.42 0.89
N LEU A 39 14.40 -13.10 0.40
CA LEU A 39 14.38 -14.56 0.20
C LEU A 39 14.17 -15.30 1.52
N MET A 40 14.91 -14.93 2.58
CA MET A 40 14.79 -15.56 3.90
C MET A 40 13.40 -15.35 4.51
N GLN A 41 12.83 -14.15 4.36
CA GLN A 41 11.44 -13.90 4.75
C GLN A 41 10.47 -14.74 3.94
N HIS A 42 10.67 -14.87 2.63
CA HIS A 42 9.84 -15.69 1.77
C HIS A 42 9.91 -17.17 2.15
N GLN A 43 11.07 -17.71 2.51
CA GLN A 43 11.19 -19.11 2.91
C GLN A 43 10.29 -19.47 4.11
N ARG A 44 10.00 -18.51 5.01
CA ARG A 44 9.04 -18.71 6.11
C ARG A 44 7.61 -18.96 5.64
N THR A 45 7.26 -18.62 4.39
CA THR A 45 5.95 -18.96 3.83
C THR A 45 5.81 -20.44 3.52
N HIS A 46 6.93 -21.15 3.35
CA HIS A 46 6.95 -22.60 3.14
C HIS A 46 6.99 -23.37 4.47
N SER A 47 7.68 -22.84 5.49
CA SER A 47 7.88 -23.55 6.77
C SER A 47 6.76 -23.37 7.80
N SER A 48 5.68 -22.63 7.48
CA SER A 48 4.64 -22.20 8.46
C SER A 48 5.18 -21.52 9.73
N GLU A 49 6.46 -21.13 9.74
CA GLU A 49 7.10 -20.50 10.88
C GLU A 49 6.61 -19.05 11.00
N ARG A 50 6.01 -18.73 12.16
CA ARG A 50 5.43 -17.41 12.43
C ARG A 50 5.99 -16.87 13.75
N PRO A 51 7.28 -16.46 13.75
CA PRO A 51 7.98 -16.12 14.99
C PRO A 51 7.50 -14.81 15.63
N PHE A 52 6.64 -14.04 14.97
CA PHE A 52 6.15 -12.77 15.47
C PHE A 52 4.72 -12.91 15.98
N SER A 53 4.53 -12.97 17.30
CA SER A 53 3.22 -13.03 17.94
C SER A 53 2.70 -11.64 18.30
N CYS A 54 1.38 -11.46 18.21
CA CYS A 54 0.70 -10.31 18.79
C CYS A 54 0.66 -10.45 20.31
N SER A 55 0.88 -9.35 21.04
CA SER A 55 0.75 -9.32 22.50
C SER A 55 -0.70 -9.11 22.96
N CYS A 56 -1.58 -8.65 22.08
CA CYS A 56 -2.98 -8.35 22.37
C CYS A 56 -3.95 -9.47 21.96
N CYS A 57 -3.51 -10.42 21.14
CA CYS A 57 -4.30 -11.59 20.71
C CYS A 57 -3.39 -12.73 20.23
N GLU A 58 -3.96 -13.89 19.92
CA GLU A 58 -3.22 -15.11 19.54
C GLU A 58 -2.70 -15.12 18.10
N LYS A 59 -2.80 -14.01 17.36
CA LYS A 59 -2.37 -13.96 15.96
C LYS A 59 -0.85 -13.92 15.82
N THR A 60 -0.33 -14.72 14.90
CA THR A 60 1.11 -14.81 14.59
C THR A 60 1.42 -14.48 13.13
N PHE A 61 2.60 -13.91 12.88
CA PHE A 61 3.05 -13.38 11.61
C PHE A 61 4.45 -13.90 11.26
N ASN A 62 4.74 -14.01 9.95
CA ASN A 62 6.03 -14.46 9.43
C ASN A 62 7.09 -13.34 9.35
N ASN A 63 6.66 -12.08 9.52
CA ASN A 63 7.55 -10.92 9.53
C ASN A 63 7.06 -9.82 10.47
N ASN A 64 8.01 -8.99 10.93
CA ASN A 64 7.80 -7.91 11.88
C ASN A 64 6.90 -6.79 11.32
N ASN A 65 7.01 -6.48 10.02
CA ASN A 65 6.22 -5.40 9.42
C ASN A 65 4.72 -5.73 9.41
N SER A 66 4.37 -6.99 9.16
CA SER A 66 3.01 -7.50 9.26
C SER A 66 2.48 -7.44 10.69
N LEU A 67 3.28 -7.79 11.70
CA LEU A 67 2.91 -7.61 13.11
C LEU A 67 2.67 -6.13 13.44
N LYS A 68 3.57 -5.22 13.06
CA LYS A 68 3.40 -3.77 13.26
C LYS A 68 2.14 -3.22 12.58
N LEU A 69 1.81 -3.72 11.39
CA LEU A 69 0.55 -3.38 10.72
C LEU A 69 -0.67 -3.90 11.49
N HIS A 70 -0.60 -5.13 11.99
CA HIS A 70 -1.66 -5.72 12.76
C HIS A 70 -1.91 -5.00 14.10
N LEU A 71 -0.85 -4.59 14.82
CA LEU A 71 -0.97 -3.88 16.11
C LEU A 71 -1.78 -2.59 15.99
N ARG A 72 -1.83 -1.96 14.80
CA ARG A 72 -2.68 -0.79 14.54
C ARG A 72 -4.18 -1.07 14.61
N VAL A 73 -4.58 -2.32 14.45
CA VAL A 73 -5.99 -2.72 14.67
C VAL A 73 -6.34 -2.61 16.15
N HIS A 74 -5.39 -2.86 17.04
CA HIS A 74 -5.58 -2.72 18.49
C HIS A 74 -5.46 -1.26 18.95
N SER A 75 -4.52 -0.49 18.40
CA SER A 75 -4.34 0.92 18.77
C SER A 75 -5.31 1.90 18.08
N GLY A 76 -5.94 1.49 16.98
CA GLY A 76 -6.79 2.36 16.16
C GLY A 76 -6.00 3.42 15.36
N GLU A 77 -4.67 3.36 15.37
CA GLU A 77 -3.83 4.34 14.68
C GLU A 77 -3.92 4.21 13.16
N LYS A 78 -4.30 5.31 12.50
CA LYS A 78 -4.26 5.40 11.03
C LYS A 78 -2.90 5.94 10.58
N PRO A 79 -2.14 5.17 9.78
CA PRO A 79 -0.73 5.47 9.42
C PRO A 79 -0.56 6.69 8.50
N TYR A 80 -1.63 7.12 7.83
CA TYR A 80 -1.57 8.26 6.92
C TYR A 80 -2.79 9.16 7.13
N ARG A 81 -2.51 10.45 7.29
CA ARG A 81 -3.48 11.50 7.01
C ARG A 81 -3.40 11.79 5.52
N LYS A 82 -4.49 11.59 4.79
CA LYS A 82 -4.53 11.86 3.35
C LYS A 82 -4.21 13.34 3.13
N ALA A 83 -3.02 13.61 2.58
CA ALA A 83 -2.58 14.93 2.20
C ALA A 83 -2.73 15.05 0.69
N PHE A 84 -3.43 16.07 0.23
CA PHE A 84 -3.63 16.34 -1.19
C PHE A 84 -2.79 17.55 -1.57
N SER A 85 -1.96 17.42 -2.61
CA SER A 85 -1.16 18.52 -3.15
C SER A 85 -2.03 19.60 -3.82
N GLN A 86 -3.22 19.22 -4.31
CA GLN A 86 -4.18 20.13 -4.94
C GLN A 86 -5.47 20.24 -4.11
N GLY A 87 -5.96 21.47 -3.94
CA GLY A 87 -7.19 21.75 -3.19
C GLY A 87 -8.46 21.19 -3.83
N SER A 88 -8.49 21.00 -5.16
CA SER A 88 -9.61 20.35 -5.86
C SER A 88 -9.81 18.90 -5.43
N HIS A 89 -8.72 18.13 -5.38
CA HIS A 89 -8.75 16.73 -4.92
C HIS A 89 -9.17 16.61 -3.46
N LEU A 90 -8.70 17.53 -2.60
CA LEU A 90 -9.17 17.60 -1.22
C LEU A 90 -10.68 17.85 -1.16
N ARG A 91 -11.21 18.81 -1.92
CA ARG A 91 -12.65 19.11 -1.94
C ARG A 91 -13.49 17.91 -2.37
N THR A 92 -13.09 17.20 -3.43
CA THR A 92 -13.76 15.97 -3.87
C THR A 92 -13.69 14.88 -2.80
N HIS A 93 -12.51 14.62 -2.22
CA HIS A 93 -12.37 13.66 -1.12
C HIS A 93 -13.26 14.01 0.07
N LEU A 94 -13.27 15.27 0.49
CA LEU A 94 -14.13 15.74 1.59
C LEU A 94 -15.60 15.55 1.26
N SER A 95 -16.04 15.82 0.03
CA SER A 95 -17.44 15.66 -0.39
C SER A 95 -17.94 14.21 -0.26
N HIS A 96 -17.10 13.21 -0.55
CA HIS A 96 -17.50 11.80 -0.54
C HIS A 96 -17.23 11.08 0.78
N VAL A 97 -16.17 11.48 1.49
CA VAL A 97 -15.67 10.73 2.65
C VAL A 97 -16.06 11.38 3.97
N HIS A 98 -16.28 12.70 3.98
CA HIS A 98 -16.60 13.44 5.19
C HIS A 98 -17.93 14.21 5.01
N ALA A 99 -18.98 13.76 5.69
CA ALA A 99 -20.30 14.39 5.63
C ALA A 99 -20.34 15.89 6.05
N GLY A 100 -19.25 16.41 6.64
CA GLY A 100 -19.04 17.81 7.03
C GLY A 100 -18.04 18.60 6.15
N GLY A 101 -17.66 18.09 4.97
CA GLY A 101 -16.89 18.88 4.01
C GLY A 101 -17.66 20.14 3.56
N LYS A 102 -16.94 21.24 3.24
CA LYS A 102 -17.55 22.45 2.68
C LYS A 102 -18.11 22.14 1.29
N GLN A 103 -19.39 21.83 1.23
CA GLN A 103 -20.14 21.52 0.02
C GLN A 103 -20.93 22.75 -0.43
N PHE A 104 -21.11 22.90 -1.75
CA PHE A 104 -21.89 23.99 -2.33
C PHE A 104 -23.31 23.46 -2.59
N ILE A 105 -24.31 24.03 -1.93
CA ILE A 105 -25.69 23.54 -2.00
C ILE A 105 -26.53 24.51 -2.84
N CYS A 106 -27.38 23.99 -3.71
CA CYS A 106 -28.38 24.80 -4.39
C CYS A 106 -29.51 25.15 -3.42
N ASP A 107 -29.69 26.43 -3.12
CA ASP A 107 -30.69 26.90 -2.17
C ASP A 107 -32.14 26.62 -2.62
N ARG A 108 -32.36 26.40 -3.93
CA ARG A 108 -33.70 26.10 -4.47
C ARG A 108 -34.09 24.62 -4.41
N CYS A 109 -33.15 23.70 -4.62
CA CYS A 109 -33.47 22.25 -4.70
C CYS A 109 -32.67 21.36 -3.75
N GLY A 110 -31.79 21.93 -2.93
CA GLY A 110 -30.97 21.19 -1.97
C GLY A 110 -29.87 20.30 -2.58
N LYS A 111 -29.67 20.32 -3.91
CA LYS A 111 -28.62 19.53 -4.56
C LYS A 111 -27.23 20.00 -4.11
N ARG A 112 -26.37 19.04 -3.75
CA ARG A 112 -25.01 19.27 -3.24
C ARG A 112 -23.99 19.12 -4.37
N TYR A 113 -23.02 20.02 -4.42
CA TYR A 113 -21.95 20.07 -5.42
C TYR A 113 -20.58 20.13 -4.74
N SER A 114 -19.60 19.46 -5.36
CA SER A 114 -18.21 19.39 -4.89
C SER A 114 -17.42 20.69 -5.14
N ASP A 115 -17.87 21.54 -6.06
CA ASP A 115 -17.30 22.84 -6.33
C ASP A 115 -18.36 23.89 -6.75
N LYS A 116 -17.97 25.17 -6.65
CA LYS A 116 -18.85 26.32 -6.94
C LYS A 116 -19.22 26.42 -8.43
N ARG A 117 -18.34 26.02 -9.34
CA ARG A 117 -18.58 26.11 -10.79
C ARG A 117 -19.74 25.20 -11.20
N ASN A 118 -19.76 23.98 -10.66
CA ASN A 118 -20.83 23.03 -10.89
C ASN A 118 -22.18 23.50 -10.31
N LEU A 119 -22.17 24.20 -9.16
CA LEU A 119 -23.37 24.88 -8.66
C LEU A 119 -23.81 26.04 -9.57
N THR A 120 -22.89 26.86 -10.09
CA THR A 120 -23.23 27.98 -10.99
C THR A 120 -23.80 27.50 -12.33
N LEU A 121 -23.30 26.39 -12.87
CA LEU A 121 -23.82 25.79 -14.10
C LEU A 121 -25.13 25.04 -13.90
N HIS A 122 -25.49 24.73 -12.65
CA HIS A 122 -26.74 24.05 -12.35
C HIS A 122 -27.93 24.97 -12.60
N LYS A 123 -28.77 24.61 -13.58
CA LYS A 123 -30.10 25.19 -13.78
C LYS A 123 -31.13 24.35 -13.02
N CYS A 124 -31.77 24.96 -12.03
CA CYS A 124 -32.83 24.34 -11.26
C CYS A 124 -34.14 24.40 -12.07
N GLY A 125 -34.71 23.24 -12.41
CA GLY A 125 -35.89 23.12 -13.28
C GLY A 125 -37.26 23.21 -12.58
N TYR A 126 -37.30 23.66 -11.33
CA TYR A 126 -38.56 23.95 -10.65
C TYR A 126 -38.88 25.43 -10.84
N ALA A 127 -39.97 25.69 -11.57
CA ALA A 127 -40.62 27.00 -11.70
C ALA A 127 -41.37 27.35 -10.41
#